data_AF-A0A3C2B4U3-F1
#
_entry.id   AF-A0A3C2B4U3-F1
#
_cell.length_a   1.000
_cell.length_b   1.000
_cell.length_c   1.000
_cell.angle_alpha   90.00
_cell.angle_beta   90.00
_cell.angle_gamma   90.00
#
_symmetry.space_group_name_H-M   'P 1'
#
loop_
_entity.id
_entity.type
_entity.pdbx_description
1 polymer ?
#
loop_
_entity_poly.entity_id
_entity_poly.type
_entity_poly.pdbx_seq_one_letter_code
_entity_poly.pdbx_strand_id
1 'polypeptide(L)'
;MHANDLFESITRQLVSDIESGAAGDWRMPWHALADGGLPTSIDLRPYRGANAVWLAMVGAARGWSTGVFGTYRAWQRHGCQVRRGERSTYVILWKPTTPK
;
A
#
# COMPACT_ATOMS: atom_id res chain seq x y z
N MET A 1 15.76 4.52 -5.34
CA MET A 1 15.34 4.77 -3.95
C MET A 1 15.92 3.65 -3.11
N HIS A 2 16.64 4.00 -2.05
CA HIS A 2 17.14 3.02 -1.10
C HIS A 2 15.98 2.58 -0.20
N ALA A 3 16.09 1.38 0.38
CA ALA A 3 15.04 0.85 1.26
C ALA A 3 14.77 1.80 2.45
N ASN A 4 15.81 2.45 2.97
CA ASN A 4 15.69 3.42 4.05
C ASN A 4 14.83 4.63 3.66
N ASP A 5 15.03 5.22 2.48
CA ASP A 5 14.21 6.37 2.04
C ASP A 5 12.73 5.98 1.92
N LEU A 6 12.45 4.74 1.48
CA LEU A 6 11.10 4.21 1.41
C LEU A 6 10.48 4.09 2.80
N PHE A 7 11.21 3.49 3.75
CA PHE A 7 10.73 3.33 5.12
C PHE A 7 10.50 4.68 5.78
N GLU A 8 11.39 5.64 5.57
CA GLU A 8 11.25 6.99 6.10
C GLU A 8 10.00 7.68 5.54
N SER A 9 9.77 7.57 4.23
CA SER A 9 8.57 8.12 3.58
C SER A 9 7.28 7.49 4.11
N ILE A 10 7.25 6.16 4.26
CA ILE A 10 6.09 5.44 4.80
C ILE A 10 5.84 5.85 6.25
N THR A 11 6.89 5.91 7.06
CA THR A 11 6.81 6.26 8.48
C THR A 11 6.31 7.69 8.65
N ARG A 12 6.84 8.65 7.89
CA ARG A 12 6.39 10.04 7.92
C ARG A 12 4.91 10.16 7.56
N GLN A 13 4.46 9.44 6.53
CA GLN A 13 3.03 9.42 6.17
C GLN A 13 2.18 8.85 7.31
N LEU A 14 2.62 7.74 7.90
CA LEU A 14 1.90 7.10 8.99
C LEU A 14 1.79 7.99 10.23
N VAL A 15 2.85 8.73 10.59
CA VAL A 15 2.81 9.73 11.67
C VAL A 15 1.81 10.83 11.33
N SER A 16 1.85 11.38 10.11
CA SER A 16 0.91 12.42 9.68
C SER A 16 -0.55 11.94 9.70
N ASP A 17 -0.80 10.69 9.32
CA ASP A 17 -2.15 10.11 9.32
C ASP A 17 -2.66 9.90 10.75
N ILE A 18 -1.77 9.54 11.68
CA ILE A 18 -2.10 9.45 13.11
C ILE A 18 -2.41 10.83 13.69
N GLU A 19 -1.56 11.82 13.44
CA GLU A 19 -1.73 13.18 13.97
C GLU A 19 -3.00 13.85 13.45
N SER A 20 -3.34 13.63 12.17
CA SER A 20 -4.57 14.15 11.56
C SER A 20 -5.82 13.38 11.98
N GLY A 21 -5.75 12.04 12.07
CA GLY A 21 -6.85 11.20 12.55
C GLY A 21 -7.12 11.35 14.05
N ALA A 22 -6.16 11.83 14.84
CA ALA A 22 -6.34 12.16 16.26
C ALA A 22 -7.14 13.45 16.48
N ALA A 23 -7.33 14.28 15.45
CA ALA A 23 -8.13 15.52 15.52
C ALA A 23 -9.63 15.23 15.30
N GLY A 24 -10.24 14.45 16.18
CA GLY A 24 -11.66 14.12 16.13
C GLY A 24 -11.95 12.72 16.67
N ASP A 25 -12.52 11.86 15.83
CA ASP A 25 -12.79 10.46 16.15
C ASP A 25 -11.47 9.66 16.14
N TRP A 26 -11.10 9.08 17.29
CA TRP A 26 -9.89 8.26 17.42
C TRP A 26 -9.89 7.10 16.42
N ARG A 27 -9.26 7.31 15.26
CA ARG A 27 -9.22 6.33 14.18
C ARG A 27 -7.80 6.23 13.63
N MET A 28 -7.07 5.28 14.20
CA MET A 28 -5.73 4.94 13.72
C MET A 28 -5.78 4.40 12.28
N PRO A 29 -4.74 4.66 11.47
CA PRO A 29 -4.81 4.41 10.03
C PRO A 29 -4.90 2.92 9.65
N TRP A 30 -4.45 2.02 10.53
CA TRP A 30 -4.64 0.58 10.33
C TRP A 30 -6.08 0.10 10.50
N HIS A 31 -7.00 0.90 11.06
CA HIS A 31 -8.43 0.53 11.06
C HIS A 31 -9.00 0.44 9.64
N ALA A 32 -8.35 1.04 8.64
CA ALA A 32 -8.68 0.83 7.23
C ALA A 32 -8.60 -0.65 6.81
N LEU A 33 -7.78 -1.49 7.47
CA LEU A 33 -7.75 -2.93 7.24
C LEU A 33 -9.04 -3.63 7.68
N ALA A 34 -9.66 -3.16 8.76
CA ALA A 34 -10.90 -3.73 9.28
C ALA A 34 -12.08 -3.38 8.36
N ASP A 35 -12.10 -2.15 7.83
CA ASP A 35 -13.17 -1.67 6.95
C ASP A 35 -13.05 -2.19 5.50
N GLY A 36 -11.85 -2.10 4.92
CA GLY A 36 -11.59 -2.39 3.51
C GLY A 36 -11.18 -3.83 3.21
N GLY A 37 -11.02 -4.65 4.25
CA GLY A 37 -10.47 -6.00 4.14
C GLY A 37 -8.96 -6.01 3.83
N LEU A 38 -8.40 -7.22 3.80
CA LEU A 38 -6.97 -7.40 3.55
C LEU A 38 -6.65 -7.11 2.07
N PRO A 39 -5.73 -6.19 1.76
CA PRO A 39 -5.33 -5.94 0.38
C PRO A 39 -4.83 -7.20 -0.31
N THR A 40 -5.15 -7.34 -1.59
CA THR A 40 -4.74 -8.50 -2.41
C THR A 40 -4.01 -8.04 -3.66
N SER A 41 -3.13 -8.89 -4.16
CA SER A 41 -2.62 -8.72 -5.51
C SER A 41 -3.72 -9.05 -6.53
N ILE A 42 -3.59 -8.52 -7.75
CA ILE A 42 -4.43 -8.91 -8.88
C ILE A 42 -4.37 -10.43 -9.18
N ASP A 43 -3.31 -11.11 -8.73
CA ASP A 43 -3.16 -12.57 -8.82
C ASP A 43 -3.82 -13.30 -7.60
N LEU A 44 -4.74 -12.63 -6.89
CA LEU A 44 -5.48 -13.14 -5.73
C LEU A 44 -4.62 -13.56 -4.53
N ARG A 45 -3.42 -12.98 -4.39
CA ARG A 45 -2.54 -13.26 -3.26
C ARG A 45 -2.67 -12.18 -2.19
N PRO A 46 -3.07 -12.51 -0.95
CA PRO A 46 -3.17 -11.51 0.10
C PRO A 46 -1.80 -10.94 0.46
N TYR A 47 -1.73 -9.62 0.62
CA TYR A 47 -0.55 -8.96 1.18
C TYR A 47 -0.39 -9.30 2.66
N ARG A 48 0.85 -9.23 3.15
CA ARG A 48 1.22 -9.62 4.53
C ARG A 48 2.14 -8.58 5.15
N GLY A 49 2.17 -8.56 6.48
CA GLY A 49 3.07 -7.70 7.27
C GLY A 49 2.88 -6.22 6.96
N ALA A 50 3.97 -5.47 6.88
CA ALA A 50 3.95 -4.03 6.63
C ALA A 50 3.18 -3.62 5.36
N ASN A 51 3.23 -4.44 4.31
CA ASN A 51 2.51 -4.14 3.06
C ASN A 51 0.99 -4.19 3.23
N ALA A 52 0.46 -5.05 4.11
CA ALA A 52 -0.97 -5.10 4.35
C ALA A 52 -1.47 -3.78 4.94
N VAL A 53 -0.79 -3.29 5.98
CA VAL A 53 -1.10 -2.02 6.63
C VAL A 53 -0.91 -0.86 5.65
N TRP A 54 0.27 -0.76 5.03
CA TRP A 54 0.59 0.33 4.12
C TRP A 54 -0.40 0.45 2.95
N LEU A 55 -0.75 -0.66 2.29
CA LEU A 55 -1.64 -0.62 1.13
C LEU A 55 -3.09 -0.31 1.52
N ALA A 56 -3.57 -0.80 2.66
CA ALA A 56 -4.90 -0.43 3.16
C ALA A 56 -4.98 1.07 3.46
N MET A 57 -3.94 1.63 4.11
CA MET A 57 -3.86 3.06 4.39
C MET A 57 -3.82 3.90 3.12
N VAL A 58 -2.97 3.54 2.15
CA VAL A 58 -2.90 4.25 0.86
C VAL A 58 -4.24 4.18 0.12
N GLY A 59 -4.91 3.02 0.14
CA GLY A 59 -6.23 2.87 -0.45
C GLY A 59 -7.26 3.80 0.18
N ALA A 60 -7.33 3.83 1.51
CA ALA A 60 -8.23 4.72 2.24
C ALA A 60 -7.92 6.20 1.99
N ALA A 61 -6.65 6.62 2.10
CA ALA A 61 -6.22 8.00 1.90
C ALA A 61 -6.47 8.51 0.47
N ARG A 62 -6.42 7.62 -0.53
CA ARG A 62 -6.70 7.96 -1.94
C ARG A 62 -8.18 7.75 -2.33
N GLY A 63 -9.03 7.31 -1.41
CA GLY A 63 -10.45 7.04 -1.67
C GLY A 63 -10.68 5.90 -2.67
N TRP A 64 -9.77 4.93 -2.73
CA TRP A 64 -9.90 3.78 -3.62
C TRP A 64 -10.91 2.78 -3.06
N SER A 65 -11.87 2.38 -3.90
CA SER A 65 -12.95 1.48 -3.50
C SER A 65 -12.56 0.01 -3.42
N THR A 66 -11.39 -0.36 -3.96
CA THR A 66 -10.90 -1.75 -3.96
C THR A 66 -9.49 -1.85 -3.40
N GLY A 67 -9.27 -2.87 -2.56
CA GLY A 67 -7.96 -3.22 -2.02
C GLY A 67 -7.11 -4.07 -2.97
N VAL A 68 -7.28 -3.93 -4.29
CA VAL A 68 -6.57 -4.75 -5.29
C VAL A 68 -5.40 -3.99 -5.88
N PHE A 69 -4.20 -4.55 -5.75
CA PHE A 69 -2.97 -3.92 -6.20
C PHE A 69 -2.21 -4.82 -7.17
N GLY A 70 -1.38 -4.21 -8.01
CA GLY A 70 -0.59 -4.95 -8.98
C GLY A 70 0.48 -4.08 -9.59
N THR A 71 1.57 -4.70 -10.03
CA THR A 71 2.52 -4.01 -10.91
C THR A 71 1.86 -3.78 -12.26
N TYR A 72 2.34 -2.78 -13.01
CA TYR A 72 1.84 -2.51 -14.36
C TYR A 72 1.81 -3.76 -15.25
N ARG A 73 2.89 -4.56 -15.23
CA ARG A 73 2.97 -5.83 -15.96
C ARG A 73 1.99 -6.88 -15.45
N ALA A 74 1.66 -6.88 -14.16
CA ALA A 74 0.64 -7.79 -13.62
C ALA A 74 -0.74 -7.44 -14.18
N TRP A 75 -1.12 -6.15 -14.18
CA TRP A 75 -2.36 -5.69 -14.82
C TRP A 75 -2.43 -6.10 -16.31
N GLN A 76 -1.33 -5.91 -17.05
CA GLN A 76 -1.29 -6.31 -18.46
C GLN A 76 -1.48 -7.81 -18.69
N ARG A 77 -0.96 -8.69 -17.81
CA ARG A 77 -1.19 -10.14 -17.91
C ARG A 77 -2.67 -10.52 -17.77
N HIS A 78 -3.46 -9.71 -17.08
CA HIS A 78 -4.92 -9.86 -16.95
C HIS A 78 -5.69 -9.06 -18.01
N GLY A 79 -5.04 -8.62 -19.10
CA GLY A 79 -5.67 -7.86 -20.17
C GLY A 79 -6.08 -6.44 -19.77
N CYS A 80 -5.62 -5.95 -18.62
CA CYS A 80 -5.94 -4.62 -18.11
C CYS A 80 -4.86 -3.60 -18.48
N GLN A 81 -5.27 -2.33 -18.61
CA GLN A 81 -4.39 -1.21 -18.88
C GLN A 81 -4.51 -0.16 -17.77
N VAL A 82 -3.38 0.21 -17.16
CA VAL A 82 -3.37 1.33 -16.22
C VAL A 82 -3.65 2.62 -16.99
N ARG A 83 -4.60 3.43 -16.49
CA ARG A 83 -5.01 4.68 -17.13
C ARG A 83 -3.83 5.66 -17.20
N ARG A 84 -3.77 6.44 -18.28
CA ARG A 84 -2.74 7.46 -18.46
C ARG A 84 -2.86 8.52 -17.35
N GLY A 85 -1.74 8.87 -16.74
CA GLY A 85 -1.67 9.86 -15.66
C GLY A 85 -1.76 9.28 -14.25
N GLU A 86 -2.13 8.00 -14.10
CA GLU A 86 -2.15 7.33 -12.81
C GLU A 86 -0.74 7.12 -12.24
N ARG A 87 -0.64 7.16 -10.91
CA ARG A 87 0.63 7.01 -10.18
C ARG A 87 0.62 5.77 -9.31
N SER A 88 1.68 4.97 -9.42
CA SER A 88 1.90 3.81 -8.56
C SER A 88 2.11 4.19 -7.11
N THR A 89 2.00 3.19 -6.22
CA THR A 89 2.50 3.26 -4.85
C THR A 89 3.64 2.27 -4.67
N TYR A 90 4.48 2.50 -3.67
CA TYR A 90 5.60 1.62 -3.35
C TYR A 90 5.13 0.43 -2.51
N VAL A 91 5.87 -0.68 -2.60
CA VAL A 91 5.64 -1.92 -1.85
C VAL A 91 7.01 -2.45 -1.42
N ILE A 92 7.10 -2.97 -0.20
CA ILE A 92 8.32 -3.56 0.34
C ILE A 92 8.43 -5.01 -0.14
N LEU A 93 9.53 -5.36 -0.79
CA LEU A 93 9.82 -6.73 -1.20
C LEU A 93 11.17 -7.17 -0.67
N TRP A 94 11.16 -8.10 0.26
CA TRP A 94 12.36 -8.75 0.78
C TRP A 94 12.80 -9.82 -0.20
N LYS A 95 14.07 -9.77 -0.63
CA LYS A 95 14.70 -10.81 -1.43
C LYS A 95 15.99 -11.26 -0.74
N PRO A 96 16.26 -12.57 -0.65
CA PRO A 96 17.57 -13.04 -0.21
C PRO A 96 18.63 -12.53 -1.20
N THR A 97 19.71 -11.99 -0.66
CA THR A 97 20.89 -11.60 -1.43
C THR A 97 21.97 -12.66 -1.20
N THR A 98 22.52 -13.22 -2.28
CA THR A 98 23.78 -13.95 -2.18
C THR A 98 24.90 -12.91 -2.04
N PRO A 99 25.72 -12.94 -0.98
CA PRO A 99 26.90 -12.09 -0.89
C PRO A 99 27.80 -12.36 -2.11
N LYS A 100 28.36 -11.28 -2.68
CA LYS A 100 29.39 -11.40 -3.72
C LYS A 100 30.74 -11.71 -3.12
#